data_AF-A0AAN0JRM7-F1
#
_entry.id   AF-A0AAN0JRM7-F1
#
_cell.length_a   1.000
_cell.length_b   1.000
_cell.length_c   1.000
_cell.angle_alpha   90.00
_cell.angle_beta   90.00
_cell.angle_gamma   90.00
#
_symmetry.space_group_name_H-M   'P 1'
#
loop_
_entity.id
_entity.type
_entity.pdbx_description
1 polymer ?
#
loop_
_entity_poly.entity_id
_entity_poly.type
_entity_poly.pdbx_seq_one_letter_code
_entity_poly.pdbx_strand_id
1 'polypeptide(L)'
;MKYVSPVKRDTELRLVDIKLNEGVETIQMSVIKVTVECSRCKCRTDLLCKENKVASQVCSKCSHWISVQYNPDLLHSSNPTLAYLDLLNCKVTDLILLCYEGVSYLVSSVGVIIH
;
A
#
# COMPACT_ATOMS: atom_id res chain seq x y z
N MET A 1 13.00 4.18 -22.04
CA MET A 1 11.98 4.93 -21.29
C MET A 1 12.63 5.45 -20.02
N LYS A 2 12.54 6.75 -19.73
CA LYS A 2 13.04 7.31 -18.46
C LYS A 2 11.93 7.15 -17.42
N TYR A 3 12.15 6.32 -16.42
CA TYR A 3 11.27 6.25 -15.26
C TYR A 3 11.35 7.59 -14.54
N VAL A 4 10.23 8.32 -14.51
CA VAL A 4 10.10 9.58 -13.78
C VAL A 4 9.42 9.22 -12.45
N SER A 5 10.18 9.32 -11.36
CA SER A 5 9.64 9.10 -10.02
C SER A 5 8.44 10.03 -9.80
N PRO A 6 7.29 9.54 -9.30
CA PRO A 6 6.16 10.41 -9.01
C PRO A 6 6.53 11.51 -8.01
N VAL A 7 5.93 12.70 -8.19
CA VAL A 7 6.02 13.84 -7.27
C VAL A 7 5.82 13.37 -5.83
N LYS A 8 6.70 13.76 -4.90
CA LYS A 8 6.72 13.37 -3.47
C LYS A 8 5.31 13.15 -2.89
N ARG A 9 4.91 11.89 -2.67
CA ARG A 9 3.62 11.46 -2.09
C ARG A 9 3.78 11.19 -0.58
N ASP A 10 2.70 11.24 0.19
CA ASP A 10 2.73 11.27 1.67
C ASP A 10 3.41 10.06 2.31
N THR A 11 3.07 8.85 1.86
CA THR A 11 3.57 7.61 2.47
C THR A 11 4.05 6.63 1.41
N GLU A 12 5.25 6.10 1.58
CA GLU A 12 5.86 5.14 0.65
C GLU A 12 5.74 3.71 1.22
N LEU A 13 5.23 2.78 0.42
CA LEU A 13 5.21 1.36 0.74
C LEU A 13 6.37 0.67 0.04
N ARG A 14 7.36 0.19 0.81
CA ARG A 14 8.52 -0.53 0.28
C ARG A 14 8.54 -1.96 0.78
N LEU A 15 8.85 -2.88 -0.13
CA LEU A 15 9.20 -4.25 0.25
C LEU A 15 10.72 -4.36 0.37
N VAL A 16 11.21 -4.70 1.56
CA VAL A 16 12.65 -4.93 1.78
C VAL A 16 12.97 -6.42 1.73
N ASP A 17 14.20 -6.73 1.33
CA ASP A 17 14.71 -8.11 1.23
C ASP A 17 13.90 -9.03 0.29
N ILE A 18 13.28 -8.45 -0.73
CA ILE A 18 12.59 -9.21 -1.77
C ILE A 18 13.57 -9.94 -2.69
N LYS A 19 13.28 -11.22 -2.95
CA LYS A 19 13.90 -11.98 -4.04
C LYS A 19 12.81 -12.37 -5.02
N LEU A 20 12.86 -11.77 -6.20
CA LEU A 20 12.02 -12.20 -7.31
C LEU A 20 12.59 -13.50 -7.89
N ASN A 21 11.74 -14.51 -8.08
CA ASN A 21 12.15 -15.77 -8.69
C ASN A 21 12.52 -15.57 -10.17
N GLU A 22 13.30 -16.50 -10.71
CA GLU A 22 13.66 -16.50 -12.12
C GLU A 22 12.41 -16.40 -13.01
N GLY A 23 12.43 -15.45 -13.95
CA GLY A 23 11.31 -15.17 -14.86
C GLY A 23 10.32 -14.10 -14.38
N VAL A 24 10.45 -13.57 -13.16
CA VAL A 24 9.63 -12.43 -12.68
C VAL A 24 10.45 -11.15 -12.73
N GLU A 25 10.18 -10.31 -13.72
CA GLU A 25 10.88 -9.03 -13.90
C GLU A 25 10.24 -7.89 -13.10
N THR A 26 8.90 -7.87 -13.03
CA THR A 26 8.13 -6.81 -12.37
C THR A 26 6.91 -7.37 -11.65
N ILE A 27 6.48 -6.70 -10.58
CA ILE A 27 5.25 -6.97 -9.85
C ILE A 27 4.49 -5.65 -9.67
N GLN A 28 3.17 -5.68 -9.89
CA GLN A 28 2.29 -4.58 -9.55
C GLN A 28 1.06 -5.12 -8.82
N MET A 29 0.66 -4.47 -7.73
CA MET A 29 -0.50 -4.88 -6.95
C MET A 29 -1.72 -4.02 -7.29
N SER A 30 -2.79 -4.65 -7.80
CA SER A 30 -4.03 -3.94 -8.15
C SER A 30 -4.93 -3.67 -6.94
N VAL A 31 -4.80 -4.48 -5.88
CA VAL A 31 -5.60 -4.37 -4.66
C VAL A 31 -4.73 -4.64 -3.44
N ILE A 32 -4.86 -3.80 -2.42
CA ILE A 32 -4.28 -4.01 -1.10
C ILE A 32 -5.34 -3.78 -0.02
N LYS A 33 -5.10 -4.34 1.17
CA LYS A 33 -5.85 -3.95 2.37
C LYS A 33 -4.88 -3.29 3.34
N VAL A 34 -5.22 -2.10 3.81
CA VAL A 34 -4.43 -1.35 4.78
C VAL A 34 -5.20 -1.18 6.07
N THR A 35 -4.54 -1.32 7.21
CA THR A 35 -5.09 -0.91 8.50
C THR A 35 -4.63 0.51 8.79
N VAL A 36 -5.58 1.43 8.92
CA VAL A 36 -5.30 2.83 9.22
C VAL A 36 -5.73 3.20 10.62
N GLU A 37 -4.94 4.05 11.28
CA GLU A 37 -5.25 4.64 12.58
C GLU A 37 -5.71 6.08 12.41
N CYS A 38 -6.91 6.39 12.93
CA CYS A 38 -7.47 7.74 12.90
C CYS A 38 -6.56 8.72 13.66
N SER A 39 -6.22 9.83 13.02
CA SER A 39 -5.38 10.89 13.60
C SER A 39 -5.93 11.46 14.91
N ARG A 40 -7.26 11.58 15.05
CA ARG A 40 -7.93 12.17 16.21
C ARG A 40 -8.07 11.22 17.40
N CYS A 41 -8.74 10.08 17.20
CA CYS A 41 -9.15 9.20 18.30
C CYS A 41 -8.34 7.90 18.42
N LYS A 42 -7.37 7.70 17.52
CA LYS A 42 -6.50 6.52 17.43
C LYS A 42 -7.23 5.19 17.22
N CYS A 43 -8.51 5.21 16.87
CA CYS A 43 -9.24 4.01 16.45
C CYS A 43 -8.68 3.50 15.11
N ARG A 44 -8.51 2.18 15.00
CA ARG A 44 -8.02 1.51 13.80
C ARG A 44 -9.17 0.94 12.98
N THR A 45 -9.03 0.97 11.66
CA THR A 45 -10.00 0.41 10.72
C THR A 45 -9.28 -0.08 9.47
N ASP A 46 -9.83 -1.09 8.83
CA ASP A 46 -9.29 -1.64 7.59
C ASP A 46 -9.95 -0.99 6.37
N LEU A 47 -9.15 -0.66 5.37
CA LEU A 47 -9.59 -0.14 4.09
C LEU A 47 -9.10 -1.06 2.97
N LEU A 48 -10.02 -1.45 2.09
CA LEU A 48 -9.70 -2.13 0.85
C LEU A 48 -9.40 -1.07 -0.22
N CYS A 49 -8.15 -0.96 -0.62
CA CYS A 49 -7.68 0.01 -1.61
C CYS A 49 -7.51 -0.67 -2.96
N LYS A 50 -8.12 -0.09 -3.99
CA LYS A 50 -7.99 -0.53 -5.38
C LYS A 50 -7.13 0.46 -6.15
N GLU A 51 -6.41 -0.02 -7.15
CA GLU A 51 -5.46 0.78 -7.93
C GLU A 51 -6.04 2.12 -8.39
N ASN A 52 -5.29 3.19 -8.16
CA ASN A 52 -5.61 4.56 -8.58
C ASN A 52 -6.99 5.04 -8.11
N LYS A 53 -7.48 4.52 -6.97
CA LYS A 53 -8.76 4.92 -6.36
C LYS A 53 -8.56 5.40 -4.93
N VAL A 54 -9.48 6.27 -4.51
CA VAL A 54 -9.60 6.73 -3.12
C VAL A 54 -10.51 5.77 -2.36
N ALA A 55 -9.98 5.13 -1.32
CA ALA A 55 -10.77 4.46 -0.30
C ALA A 55 -11.05 5.47 0.81
N SER A 56 -12.30 5.61 1.23
CA SER A 56 -12.69 6.55 2.27
C SER A 56 -13.78 5.98 3.17
N GLN A 57 -13.78 6.41 4.42
CA GLN A 57 -14.84 6.08 5.37
C GLN A 57 -14.92 7.14 6.47
N VAL A 58 -16.04 7.12 7.19
CA VAL A 58 -16.18 7.86 8.44
C VAL A 58 -15.63 7.00 9.59
N CYS A 59 -14.81 7.61 10.45
CA CYS A 59 -14.29 6.93 11.64
C CYS A 59 -15.44 6.51 12.56
N SER A 60 -15.50 5.22 12.90
CA SER A 60 -16.57 4.63 13.72
C SER A 60 -16.66 5.19 15.14
N LYS A 61 -15.58 5.77 15.66
CA LYS A 61 -15.51 6.28 17.04
C LYS A 61 -15.76 7.78 17.18
N CYS A 62 -15.25 8.60 16.26
CA CYS A 62 -15.30 10.07 16.38
C CYS A 62 -15.95 10.78 15.18
N SER A 63 -16.52 10.00 14.26
CA SER A 63 -17.21 10.47 13.05
C SER A 63 -16.36 11.37 12.15
N HIS A 64 -15.04 11.32 12.27
CA HIS A 64 -14.14 12.09 11.43
C HIS A 64 -13.88 11.38 10.11
N TRP A 65 -13.89 12.14 9.01
CA TRP A 65 -13.61 11.60 7.68
C TRP A 65 -12.14 11.21 7.54
N ILE A 66 -11.89 10.01 7.02
CA ILE A 66 -10.56 9.49 6.70
C ILE A 66 -10.54 8.97 5.26
N SER A 67 -9.40 9.12 4.57
CA SER A 67 -9.23 8.54 3.24
C SER A 67 -7.79 8.15 2.94
N VAL A 68 -7.65 7.22 2.00
CA VAL A 68 -6.38 6.72 1.46
C VAL A 68 -6.52 6.66 -0.05
N GLN A 69 -5.68 7.39 -0.78
CA GLN A 69 -5.50 7.21 -2.21
C GLN A 69 -4.37 6.22 -2.47
N TYR A 70 -4.67 5.16 -3.20
CA TYR A 70 -3.68 4.13 -3.52
C TYR A 70 -3.12 4.30 -4.93
N ASN A 71 -1.83 4.62 -5.01
CA ASN A 71 -1.11 4.82 -6.25
C ASN A 71 -0.02 3.73 -6.38
N PRO A 72 -0.34 2.55 -6.98
CA PRO A 72 0.64 1.48 -7.16
C PRO A 72 1.81 1.92 -8.04
N ASP A 73 2.94 1.27 -7.85
CA ASP A 73 4.13 1.39 -8.68
C ASP A 73 4.58 0.01 -9.17
N LEU A 74 5.45 0.01 -10.18
CA LEU A 74 6.08 -1.21 -10.68
C LEU A 74 7.26 -1.57 -9.78
N LEU A 75 7.07 -2.60 -8.97
CA LEU A 75 8.11 -3.19 -8.17
C LEU A 75 9.03 -4.04 -9.04
N HIS A 76 10.33 -3.81 -8.96
CA HIS A 76 11.36 -4.58 -9.66
C HIS A 76 12.68 -4.55 -8.90
N SER A 77 13.68 -5.30 -9.36
CA SER A 77 14.98 -5.45 -8.67
C SER A 77 15.68 -4.14 -8.30
N SER A 78 15.50 -3.08 -9.10
CA SER A 78 16.04 -1.73 -8.86
C SER A 78 15.03 -0.72 -8.28
N ASN A 79 13.77 -1.11 -8.08
CA ASN A 79 12.74 -0.31 -7.44
C ASN A 79 11.96 -1.16 -6.44
N PRO A 80 12.33 -1.13 -5.14
CA PRO A 80 11.61 -1.88 -4.10
C PRO A 80 10.27 -1.24 -3.70
N THR A 81 9.90 -0.13 -4.32
CA THR A 81 8.68 0.60 -4.00
C THR A 81 7.48 -0.09 -4.64
N LEU A 82 6.55 -0.51 -3.80
CA LEU A 82 5.32 -1.17 -4.21
C LEU A 82 4.27 -0.16 -4.63
N ALA A 83 4.16 0.93 -3.87
CA ALA A 83 3.13 1.95 -4.05
C ALA A 83 3.41 3.18 -3.21
N TYR A 84 2.64 4.22 -3.49
CA TYR A 84 2.53 5.40 -2.65
C TYR A 84 1.08 5.59 -2.21
N LEU A 85 0.91 6.06 -0.98
CA LEU A 85 -0.38 6.37 -0.38
C LEU A 85 -0.48 7.86 -0.08
N ASP A 86 -1.57 8.48 -0.51
CA ASP A 86 -1.95 9.83 -0.07
C ASP A 86 -2.98 9.69 1.05
N LEU A 87 -2.65 10.20 2.24
CA LEU A 87 -3.40 9.95 3.47
C LEU A 87 -4.12 11.22 3.92
N LEU A 88 -5.40 11.09 4.28
CA LEU A 88 -6.16 12.17 4.90
C LEU A 88 -6.64 11.74 6.28
N ASN A 89 -6.27 12.50 7.31
CA ASN A 89 -6.69 12.34 8.70
C ASN A 89 -6.43 10.95 9.31
N CYS A 90 -5.51 10.17 8.75
CA CYS A 90 -5.13 8.86 9.24
C CYS A 90 -3.65 8.58 8.98
N LYS A 91 -3.10 7.56 9.64
CA LYS A 91 -1.79 6.99 9.33
C LYS A 91 -1.95 5.49 9.08
N VAL A 92 -1.11 4.91 8.22
CA VAL A 92 -1.12 3.45 8.02
C VAL A 92 -0.35 2.78 9.15
N THR A 93 -0.86 1.65 9.62
CA THR A 93 -0.27 0.86 10.71
C THR A 93 -0.01 -0.59 10.32
N ASP A 94 -0.69 -1.09 9.29
CA ASP A 94 -0.53 -2.46 8.80
C ASP A 94 -0.89 -2.54 7.31
N LEU A 95 -0.37 -3.55 6.61
CA LEU A 95 -0.57 -3.80 5.19
C LEU A 95 -0.73 -5.30 4.92
N ILE A 96 -1.79 -5.65 4.20
CA ILE A 96 -2.03 -6.98 3.66
C ILE A 96 -2.07 -6.90 2.14
N LEU A 97 -1.19 -7.65 1.49
CA LEU A 97 -1.18 -7.82 0.04
C LEU A 97 -2.26 -8.83 -0.36
N LEU A 98 -3.17 -8.44 -1.27
CA LEU A 98 -4.23 -9.30 -1.77
C LEU A 98 -3.91 -9.72 -3.20
N CYS A 99 -3.61 -10.99 -3.41
CA CYS A 99 -3.46 -11.57 -4.74
C CYS A 99 -4.76 -12.30 -5.10
N TYR A 100 -5.37 -11.97 -6.24
CA TYR A 100 -6.50 -12.72 -6.79
C TYR A 100 -6.12 -13.30 -8.15
N GLU A 101 -6.35 -14.62 -8.28
CA GLU A 101 -6.23 -15.49 -9.46
C GLU A 101 -4.81 -15.80 -9.97
N GLY A 102 -4.33 -17.00 -9.62
CA GLY A 102 -3.35 -17.77 -10.41
C GLY A 102 -1.96 -17.98 -9.80
N VAL A 103 -1.47 -17.09 -8.93
CA VAL A 103 -0.14 -17.23 -8.33
C VAL A 103 -0.16 -16.87 -6.85
N SER A 104 -0.43 -17.86 -6.01
CA SER A 104 -0.38 -17.74 -4.56
C SER A 104 1.07 -17.62 -4.09
N TYR A 105 1.64 -16.42 -4.04
CA TYR A 105 2.82 -16.19 -3.22
C TYR A 105 2.36 -15.95 -1.79
N LEU A 106 2.49 -16.98 -0.93
CA LEU A 106 2.57 -16.77 0.50
C LEU A 106 3.85 -15.96 0.74
N VAL A 107 3.70 -14.65 0.93
CA VAL A 107 4.79 -13.78 1.36
C VAL A 107 5.05 -14.10 2.82
N SER A 108 5.71 -15.24 3.06
CA SER A 108 6.18 -15.64 4.38
C SER A 108 7.43 -14.80 4.65
N SER A 109 7.23 -13.71 5.39
CA SER A 109 8.28 -12.87 5.97
C SER A 109 9.02 -11.90 5.04
N VAL A 110 8.32 -11.19 4.15
CA VAL A 110 8.89 -9.96 3.57
C VAL A 110 8.60 -8.81 4.52
N GLY A 111 9.66 -8.14 4.99
CA GLY A 111 9.52 -6.89 5.74
C GLY A 111 8.88 -5.83 4.85
N VAL A 112 7.72 -5.33 5.25
CA VAL A 112 7.14 -4.13 4.66
C VAL A 112 7.56 -2.95 5.53
N ILE A 113 8.26 -1.98 4.96
CA ILE A 113 8.53 -0.73 5.66
C ILE A 113 7.58 0.34 5.10
N ILE A 114 6.86 0.98 6.03
CA ILE A 114 5.98 2.11 5.77
C ILE A 114 6.77 3.35 6.18
N HIS A 115 7.12 4.18 5.20
CA HIS A 115 7.86 5.44 5.42
C HIS A 115 6.92 6.65 5.40
#